data_AF-A0A931REF5-F1
#
_entry.id   AF-A0A931REF5-F1
#
_cell.length_a   1.000
_cell.length_b   1.000
_cell.length_c   1.000
_cell.angle_alpha   90.00
_cell.angle_beta   90.00
_cell.angle_gamma   90.00
#
_symmetry.space_group_name_H-M   'P 1'
#
loop_
_entity.id
_entity.type
_entity.pdbx_description
1 polymer ?
#
loop_
_entity_poly.entity_id
_entity_poly.type
_entity_poly.pdbx_seq_one_letter_code
_entity_poly.pdbx_strand_id
1 'polypeptide(L)'
;MLPKIVIYVTDAAKYIEIGEVQYMFDFQNDCGIRYRFDHLLVLSPKFAEIAQNLPEPKENDSTTTRVSGNIKVTTGEVIATAVGFRQNNNTSVDFGVYDMRGKLFSNPQENAVCWFDLLPASDSARVKSLPPGDSKSGLQSTLCKS
;
A
#
# COMPACT_ATOMS: atom_id res chain seq x y z
N MET A 1 -2.04 20.03 22.71
CA MET A 1 -2.82 19.67 21.50
C MET A 1 -1.79 19.28 20.45
N LEU A 2 -1.71 18.00 20.06
CA LEU A 2 -0.77 17.58 19.01
C LEU A 2 -1.21 18.22 17.66
N PRO A 3 -0.27 18.69 16.83
CA PRO A 3 -0.62 19.22 15.52
C PRO A 3 -1.36 18.15 14.71
N LYS A 4 -2.45 18.53 14.04
CA LYS A 4 -3.18 17.62 13.15
C LYS A 4 -2.29 17.36 11.93
N ILE A 5 -1.73 16.16 11.85
CA ILE A 5 -0.99 15.68 10.67
C ILE A 5 -1.92 15.82 9.46
N VAL A 6 -1.44 16.51 8.43
CA VAL A 6 -2.16 16.63 7.16
C VAL A 6 -1.52 15.69 6.16
N ILE A 7 -2.35 14.91 5.47
CA ILE A 7 -1.92 13.93 4.47
C ILE A 7 -2.53 14.31 3.12
N TYR A 8 -1.73 14.27 2.07
CA TYR A 8 -2.16 14.54 0.70
C TYR A 8 -1.85 13.37 -0.21
N VAL A 9 -2.69 13.11 -1.20
CA VAL A 9 -2.32 12.26 -2.34
C VAL A 9 -1.26 13.01 -3.14
N THR A 10 -0.12 12.38 -3.40
CA THR A 10 1.00 13.00 -4.10
C THR A 10 1.20 12.43 -5.49
N ASP A 11 1.15 11.11 -5.62
CA ASP A 11 1.44 10.41 -6.85
C ASP A 11 0.50 9.21 -6.98
N ALA A 12 0.18 8.78 -8.19
CA ALA A 12 -0.71 7.64 -8.42
C ALA A 12 -0.39 6.94 -9.74
N ALA A 13 -0.73 5.66 -9.84
CA ALA A 13 -0.61 4.88 -11.06
C ALA A 13 -1.90 4.08 -11.34
N LYS A 14 -2.15 3.84 -12.63
CA LYS A 14 -3.20 2.98 -13.18
C LYS A 14 -2.51 2.09 -14.21
N TYR A 15 -2.42 0.79 -13.96
CA TYR A 15 -1.62 -0.13 -14.78
C TYR A 15 -2.30 -1.50 -14.89
N ILE A 16 -1.79 -2.35 -15.78
CA ILE A 16 -2.29 -3.73 -15.94
C ILE A 16 -1.26 -4.68 -15.32
N GLU A 17 -1.71 -5.58 -14.47
CA GLU A 17 -0.89 -6.65 -13.91
C GLU A 17 -1.69 -7.95 -13.88
N ILE A 18 -1.11 -9.01 -14.46
CA ILE A 18 -1.78 -10.30 -14.65
C ILE A 18 -3.14 -10.10 -15.37
N GLY A 19 -3.20 -9.18 -16.34
CA GLY A 19 -4.43 -8.90 -17.08
C GLY A 19 -5.54 -8.18 -16.31
N GLU A 20 -5.31 -7.72 -15.08
CA GLU A 20 -6.25 -6.88 -14.31
C GLU A 20 -5.74 -5.46 -14.21
N VAL A 21 -6.65 -4.47 -14.28
CA VAL A 21 -6.31 -3.09 -13.95
C VAL A 21 -6.11 -2.97 -12.44
N GLN A 22 -4.96 -2.44 -12.05
CA GLN A 22 -4.56 -2.17 -10.68
C GLN A 22 -4.31 -0.68 -10.49
N TYR A 23 -4.48 -0.22 -9.24
CA TYR A 23 -4.26 1.17 -8.86
C TYR A 23 -3.28 1.27 -7.71
N MET A 24 -2.40 2.25 -7.80
CA MET A 24 -1.45 2.63 -6.76
C MET A 24 -1.65 4.09 -6.37
N PHE A 25 -1.57 4.38 -5.09
CA PHE A 25 -1.56 5.77 -4.58
C PHE A 25 -0.44 5.97 -3.55
N ASP A 26 0.31 7.04 -3.75
CA ASP A 26 1.24 7.60 -2.78
C ASP A 26 0.58 8.75 -2.02
N PHE A 27 0.74 8.72 -0.71
CA PHE A 27 0.24 9.71 0.22
C PHE A 27 1.40 10.28 1.00
N GLN A 28 1.53 11.60 1.08
CA GLN A 28 2.60 12.22 1.83
C GLN A 28 2.05 13.16 2.90
N ASN A 29 2.62 13.05 4.10
CA ASN A 29 2.33 13.99 5.17
C ASN A 29 3.31 15.16 5.19
N ASP A 30 2.94 16.20 5.94
CA ASP A 30 3.76 17.39 6.20
C ASP A 30 5.09 17.09 6.92
N CYS A 31 5.20 15.93 7.56
CA CYS A 31 6.42 15.46 8.22
C CYS A 31 7.43 14.82 7.24
N GLY A 32 7.11 14.72 5.94
CA GLY A 32 7.98 14.12 4.94
C GLY A 32 7.94 12.59 4.92
N ILE A 33 6.93 11.97 5.50
CA ILE A 33 6.70 10.52 5.38
C ILE A 33 5.70 10.26 4.27
N ARG A 34 6.06 9.32 3.39
CA ARG A 34 5.21 8.85 2.30
C ARG A 34 4.73 7.43 2.59
N TYR A 35 3.44 7.19 2.35
CA TYR A 35 2.79 5.90 2.38
C TYR A 35 2.40 5.52 0.97
N ARG A 36 2.57 4.25 0.61
CA ARG A 36 2.12 3.69 -0.66
C ARG A 36 1.14 2.58 -0.40
N PHE A 37 0.05 2.59 -1.14
CA PHE A 37 -0.83 1.45 -1.27
C PHE A 37 -0.91 1.06 -2.74
N ASP A 38 -0.56 -0.18 -3.06
CA ASP A 38 -0.68 -0.76 -4.40
C ASP A 38 -1.62 -1.99 -4.37
N HIS A 39 -1.91 -2.49 -5.57
CA HIS A 39 -2.88 -3.54 -5.84
C HIS A 39 -4.27 -3.20 -5.30
N LEU A 40 -4.66 -1.93 -5.40
CA LEU A 40 -6.01 -1.50 -5.11
C LEU A 40 -6.90 -1.84 -6.30
N LEU A 41 -8.04 -2.47 -6.06
CA LEU A 41 -8.90 -3.02 -7.13
C LEU A 41 -10.19 -2.22 -7.31
N VAL A 42 -10.95 -2.01 -6.23
CA VAL A 42 -12.22 -1.25 -6.28
C VAL A 42 -12.05 0.03 -5.48
N LEU A 43 -11.70 1.12 -6.16
CA LEU A 43 -11.50 2.44 -5.57
C LEU A 43 -12.81 3.03 -5.02
N SER A 44 -12.70 3.84 -3.97
CA SER A 44 -13.81 4.69 -3.54
C SER A 44 -14.02 5.86 -4.52
N PRO A 45 -15.20 6.53 -4.53
CA PRO A 45 -15.54 7.51 -5.55
C PRO A 45 -14.48 8.61 -5.76
N LYS A 46 -13.94 9.14 -4.67
CA LYS A 46 -12.90 10.18 -4.70
C LYS A 46 -11.63 9.70 -5.39
N PHE A 47 -11.18 8.48 -5.13
CA PHE A 47 -9.95 7.94 -5.72
C PHE A 47 -10.17 7.49 -7.16
N ALA A 48 -11.38 7.01 -7.49
CA ALA A 48 -11.77 6.73 -8.86
C ALA A 48 -11.72 8.00 -9.74
N GLU A 49 -12.15 9.16 -9.21
CA GLU A 49 -12.05 10.45 -9.91
C GLU A 49 -10.60 10.85 -10.19
N ILE A 50 -9.69 10.65 -9.23
CA ILE A 50 -8.24 10.87 -9.47
C ILE A 50 -7.74 9.94 -10.58
N ALA A 51 -8.13 8.66 -10.53
CA ALA A 51 -7.68 7.64 -11.47
C ALA A 51 -8.16 7.88 -12.92
N GLN A 52 -9.26 8.61 -13.12
CA GLN A 52 -9.73 9.02 -14.45
C GLN A 52 -8.74 9.94 -15.18
N ASN A 53 -7.93 10.69 -14.43
CA ASN A 53 -6.94 11.62 -14.99
C ASN A 53 -5.55 10.98 -15.18
N LEU A 54 -5.39 9.70 -14.85
CA LEU A 54 -4.13 8.98 -15.01
C LEU A 54 -3.97 8.47 -16.45
N PRO A 55 -2.72 8.32 -16.92
CA PRO A 55 -2.42 7.73 -18.22
C PRO A 55 -3.14 6.39 -18.42
N GLU A 56 -3.42 6.05 -19.68
CA GLU A 56 -3.98 4.75 -20.01
C GLU A 56 -3.09 3.61 -19.50
N PRO A 57 -3.68 2.56 -18.91
CA PRO A 57 -2.91 1.54 -18.24
C PRO A 57 -2.14 0.69 -19.24
N LYS A 58 -0.88 0.42 -18.92
CA LYS A 58 -0.03 -0.50 -19.67
C LYS A 58 0.36 -1.68 -18.81
N GLU A 59 0.63 -2.80 -19.46
CA GLU A 59 1.05 -4.01 -18.80
C GLU A 59 2.40 -3.84 -18.11
N ASN A 60 2.44 -4.15 -16.82
CA ASN A 60 3.60 -4.09 -15.93
C ASN A 60 4.28 -2.70 -15.86
N ASP A 61 3.52 -1.62 -16.11
CA ASP A 61 4.02 -0.24 -16.03
C ASP A 61 3.37 0.49 -14.84
N SER A 62 3.91 0.26 -13.64
CA SER A 62 3.47 0.94 -12.42
C SER A 62 4.09 2.33 -12.23
N THR A 63 4.55 2.97 -13.31
CA THR A 63 5.13 4.32 -13.23
C THR A 63 4.10 5.32 -12.71
N THR A 64 4.40 5.94 -11.57
CA THR A 64 3.51 6.94 -10.96
C THR A 64 3.51 8.25 -11.73
N THR A 65 2.34 8.87 -11.82
CA THR A 65 2.16 10.26 -12.25
C THR A 65 1.85 11.14 -11.06
N ARG A 66 2.39 12.37 -11.07
CA ARG A 66 2.08 13.38 -10.04
C ARG A 66 0.57 13.70 -10.07
N VAL A 67 -0.08 13.60 -8.91
CA VAL A 67 -1.47 14.05 -8.76
C VAL A 67 -1.46 15.56 -8.54
N SER A 68 -2.23 16.28 -9.36
CA SER A 68 -2.44 17.71 -9.23
C SER A 68 -3.59 18.01 -8.27
N GLY A 69 -3.54 19.19 -7.65
CA GLY A 69 -4.49 19.57 -6.61
C GLY A 69 -4.07 19.03 -5.24
N ASN A 70 -4.20 19.85 -4.21
CA ASN A 70 -3.87 19.47 -2.83
C ASN A 70 -4.97 18.55 -2.27
N ILE A 71 -5.07 17.33 -2.80
CA ILE A 71 -6.11 16.36 -2.44
C ILE A 71 -5.82 15.81 -1.04
N LYS A 72 -6.44 16.44 -0.05
CA LYS A 72 -6.29 16.07 1.37
C LYS A 72 -7.01 14.77 1.69
N VAL A 73 -6.40 13.94 2.52
CA VAL A 73 -6.97 12.67 3.03
C VAL A 73 -7.11 12.75 4.54
N THR A 74 -8.18 12.15 5.05
CA THR A 74 -8.51 12.17 6.48
C THR A 74 -8.47 10.76 7.09
N THR A 75 -8.22 10.67 8.40
CA THR A 75 -8.25 9.40 9.12
C THR A 75 -9.62 8.74 9.01
N GLY A 76 -9.65 7.44 8.68
CA GLY A 76 -10.88 6.67 8.48
C GLY A 76 -11.49 6.80 7.08
N GLU A 77 -10.89 7.59 6.18
CA GLU A 77 -11.33 7.71 4.80
C GLU A 77 -11.02 6.44 4.01
N VAL A 78 -12.02 5.92 3.31
CA VAL A 78 -11.89 4.69 2.52
C VAL A 78 -11.21 5.00 1.18
N ILE A 79 -10.08 4.35 0.92
CA ILE A 79 -9.32 4.46 -0.34
C ILE A 79 -9.87 3.48 -1.38
N ALA A 80 -10.04 2.22 -0.96
CA ALA A 80 -10.58 1.15 -1.78
C ALA A 80 -11.41 0.18 -0.91
N THR A 81 -12.30 -0.55 -1.54
CA THR A 81 -13.17 -1.57 -0.92
C THR A 81 -12.79 -3.00 -1.33
N ALA A 82 -11.86 -3.15 -2.27
CA ALA A 82 -11.25 -4.42 -2.64
C ALA A 82 -9.80 -4.21 -3.09
N VAL A 83 -8.98 -5.24 -2.94
CA VAL A 83 -7.53 -5.26 -3.19
C VAL A 83 -7.11 -6.60 -3.82
N GLY A 84 -5.94 -6.62 -4.42
CA GLY A 84 -5.33 -7.80 -5.02
C GLY A 84 -5.91 -8.17 -6.38
N PHE A 85 -5.87 -9.47 -6.67
CA PHE A 85 -6.15 -10.04 -7.99
C PHE A 85 -7.26 -11.07 -7.89
N ARG A 86 -8.33 -10.87 -8.68
CA ARG A 86 -9.46 -11.81 -8.72
C ARG A 86 -9.11 -13.10 -9.45
N GLN A 87 -8.27 -13.04 -10.48
CA GLN A 87 -7.96 -14.16 -11.35
C GLN A 87 -7.32 -15.34 -10.61
N ASN A 88 -6.53 -15.06 -9.56
CA ASN A 88 -5.85 -16.09 -8.77
C ASN A 88 -6.31 -16.11 -7.30
N ASN A 89 -7.42 -15.42 -6.98
CA ASN A 89 -7.94 -15.26 -5.61
C ASN A 89 -6.89 -14.75 -4.61
N ASN A 90 -5.96 -13.91 -5.05
CA ASN A 90 -4.95 -13.33 -4.19
C ASN A 90 -5.43 -12.00 -3.61
N THR A 91 -5.77 -11.99 -2.32
CA THR A 91 -6.10 -10.74 -1.60
C THR A 91 -4.82 -10.14 -1.02
N SER A 92 -3.98 -9.59 -1.89
CA SER A 92 -2.73 -8.92 -1.52
C SER A 92 -2.86 -7.40 -1.55
N VAL A 93 -2.08 -6.74 -0.70
CA VAL A 93 -1.83 -5.29 -0.71
C VAL A 93 -0.32 -5.11 -0.67
N ASP A 94 0.20 -4.23 -1.52
CA ASP A 94 1.53 -3.68 -1.29
C ASP A 94 1.40 -2.45 -0.38
N PHE A 95 2.19 -2.43 0.69
CA PHE A 95 2.22 -1.32 1.63
C PHE A 95 3.66 -0.84 1.82
N GLY A 96 3.94 0.36 1.33
CA GLY A 96 5.23 1.01 1.45
C GLY A 96 5.20 2.16 2.45
N VAL A 97 6.27 2.33 3.22
CA VAL A 97 6.51 3.52 4.05
C VAL A 97 7.91 4.05 3.75
N TYR A 98 7.99 5.31 3.34
CA TYR A 98 9.22 5.94 2.89
C TYR A 98 9.49 7.23 3.65
N ASP A 99 10.71 7.39 4.13
CA ASP A 99 11.20 8.65 4.70
C ASP A 99 11.76 9.53 3.58
N MET A 100 10.98 10.53 3.15
CA MET A 100 11.37 11.44 2.08
C MET A 100 12.34 12.54 2.54
N ARG A 101 12.76 12.54 3.81
CA ARG A 101 13.72 13.51 4.36
C ARG A 101 15.18 13.13 4.08
N GLY A 102 15.43 12.05 3.35
CA GLY A 102 16.77 11.68 2.89
C GLY A 102 17.56 10.79 3.84
N LYS A 103 16.91 10.08 4.78
CA LYS A 103 17.57 8.97 5.47
C LYS A 103 17.56 7.76 4.56
N LEU A 104 18.72 7.40 4.02
CA LEU A 104 18.91 6.07 3.47
C LEU A 104 18.64 5.06 4.59
N PHE A 105 17.78 4.08 4.32
CA PHE A 105 17.55 2.96 5.23
C PHE A 105 18.84 2.12 5.32
N SER A 106 19.76 2.55 6.19
CA SER A 106 20.90 1.72 6.59
C SER A 106 20.40 0.73 7.64
N ASN A 107 20.59 -0.56 7.40
CA ASN A 107 20.20 -1.65 8.29
C ASN A 107 18.67 -1.77 8.53
N PRO A 108 17.93 -2.49 7.66
CA PRO A 108 16.47 -2.60 7.75
C PRO A 108 15.97 -3.24 9.06
N GLN A 109 16.81 -3.99 9.78
CA GLN A 109 16.44 -4.68 11.01
C GLN A 109 16.04 -3.72 12.14
N GLU A 110 16.67 -2.55 12.23
CA GLU A 110 16.44 -1.61 13.35
C GLU A 110 15.09 -0.91 13.29
N ASN A 111 14.47 -0.87 12.10
CA ASN A 111 13.19 -0.20 11.86
C ASN A 111 12.13 -1.17 11.31
N ALA A 112 12.42 -2.47 11.29
CA ALA A 112 11.49 -3.49 10.83
C ALA A 112 10.41 -3.73 11.87
N VAL A 113 9.17 -3.86 11.40
CA VAL A 113 8.04 -4.32 12.20
C VAL A 113 7.47 -5.57 11.56
N CYS A 114 7.01 -6.51 12.38
CA CYS A 114 6.23 -7.63 11.90
C CYS A 114 4.78 -7.17 11.82
N TRP A 115 4.29 -6.96 10.60
CA TRP A 115 2.99 -6.33 10.39
C TRP A 115 1.83 -7.10 11.06
N PHE A 116 1.94 -8.42 11.22
CA PHE A 116 0.97 -9.23 11.96
C PHE A 116 0.90 -8.91 13.46
N ASP A 117 1.94 -8.30 14.05
CA ASP A 117 1.90 -7.81 15.43
C ASP A 117 1.12 -6.49 15.55
N LEU A 118 0.80 -5.85 14.43
CA LEU A 118 -0.01 -4.63 14.37
C LEU A 118 -1.52 -4.93 14.24
N LEU A 119 -1.89 -6.20 14.07
CA LEU A 119 -3.29 -6.62 13.97
C LEU A 119 -3.92 -6.82 15.36
N PRO A 120 -5.26 -6.74 15.47
CA PRO A 120 -5.97 -7.23 16.66
C PRO A 120 -5.56 -8.67 16.99
N ALA A 121 -5.55 -9.00 18.29
CA ALA A 121 -5.00 -10.27 18.78
C ALA A 121 -5.60 -11.51 18.08
N SER A 122 -6.91 -11.50 17.79
CA SER A 122 -7.58 -12.59 17.08
C SER A 122 -7.08 -12.78 15.65
N ASP A 123 -6.78 -11.68 14.95
CA ASP A 123 -6.36 -11.70 13.55
C ASP A 123 -4.87 -12.01 13.44
N SER A 124 -4.07 -11.48 14.36
CA SER A 124 -2.64 -11.84 14.51
C SER A 124 -2.47 -13.35 14.69
N ALA A 125 -3.25 -13.97 15.58
CA ALA A 125 -3.22 -15.41 15.81
C ALA A 125 -3.61 -16.22 14.56
N ARG A 126 -4.61 -15.76 13.80
CA ARG A 126 -5.01 -16.39 12.54
C ARG A 126 -3.90 -16.32 11.51
N VAL A 127 -3.32 -15.14 11.28
CA VAL A 127 -2.25 -14.95 10.29
C VAL A 127 -1.01 -15.78 10.64
N LYS A 128 -0.60 -15.82 11.92
CA LYS A 128 0.54 -16.63 12.38
C LYS A 128 0.32 -18.14 12.23
N SER A 129 -0.93 -18.60 12.16
CA SER A 129 -1.25 -20.00 11.90
C SER A 129 -1.18 -20.40 10.42
N LEU A 130 -1.09 -19.43 9.50
CA LEU A 130 -0.95 -19.70 8.08
C LEU A 130 0.48 -20.18 7.77
N PRO A 131 0.65 -21.09 6.79
CA PRO A 131 1.99 -21.48 6.35
C PRO A 131 2.72 -20.24 5.81
N PRO A 132 3.95 -19.96 6.30
CA PRO A 132 4.67 -18.77 5.86
C PRO A 132 5.30 -19.03 4.47
N GLY A 133 5.33 -18.01 3.60
CA GLY A 133 5.82 -18.11 2.22
C GLY A 133 4.72 -18.42 1.20
N ASP A 134 5.10 -18.67 -0.05
CA ASP A 134 4.15 -19.12 -1.06
C ASP A 134 3.65 -20.55 -0.75
N SER A 135 2.55 -20.95 -1.39
CA SER A 135 1.92 -22.27 -1.20
C SER A 135 2.81 -23.46 -1.60
N LYS A 136 4.06 -23.22 -2.04
CA LYS A 136 4.98 -24.23 -2.56
C LYS A 136 6.27 -24.36 -1.73
N SER A 137 6.77 -23.28 -1.17
CA SER A 137 8.17 -23.16 -0.75
C SER A 137 8.35 -23.04 0.75
N GLY A 138 7.29 -22.74 1.52
CA GLY A 138 7.31 -22.73 2.99
C GLY A 138 8.51 -21.97 3.58
N LEU A 139 8.46 -20.64 3.61
CA LEU A 139 9.58 -19.80 4.05
C LEU A 139 9.33 -19.25 5.45
N GLN A 140 10.20 -19.57 6.41
CA GLN A 140 10.24 -18.83 7.68
C GLN A 140 10.96 -17.50 7.47
N SER A 141 10.33 -16.40 7.87
CA SER A 141 11.02 -15.11 7.88
C SER A 141 12.16 -15.15 8.90
N THR A 142 13.34 -14.70 8.49
CA THR A 142 14.51 -14.56 9.39
C THR A 142 14.37 -13.38 10.36
N LEU A 143 13.40 -12.50 10.13
CA LEU A 143 13.13 -11.30 10.92
C LEU A 143 11.87 -11.44 11.77
N CYS A 144 10.82 -12.06 11.22
CA CYS A 144 9.53 -12.19 11.87
C CYS A 144 9.22 -13.64 12.20
N LYS A 145 9.34 -13.96 13.49
CA LYS A 145 9.02 -15.31 13.99
C LYS A 145 7.51 -15.48 14.08
N SER A 146 7.01 -16.54 13.44
CA SER A 146 5.63 -17.04 13.53
C SER A 146 5.40 -17.76 14.85
#